data_AF-E1RG64-F1
#
_entry.id   AF-E1RG64-F1
#
_cell.length_a   1.000
_cell.length_b   1.000
_cell.length_c   1.000
_cell.angle_alpha   90.00
_cell.angle_beta   90.00
_cell.angle_gamma   90.00
#
_symmetry.space_group_name_H-M   'P 1'
#
loop_
_entity.id
_entity.type
_entity.pdbx_description
1 polymer ?
#
loop_
_entity_poly.entity_id
_entity_poly.type
_entity_poly.pdbx_seq_one_letter_code
_entity_poly.pdbx_strand_id
1 'polypeptide(L)'
;MQNILILLAIYILLNIVSLFAFALDKRKAAKGKWRTPEKKLLLLSFLGPFGAAFGMKMFRHKTMKLKFKLVYLFLALHIVAICAIVMFLADLI
;
A
#
# COMPACT_ATOMS: atom_id res chain seq x y z
N MET A 1 23.03 -5.69 9.57
CA MET A 1 22.08 -6.63 8.95
C MET A 1 20.77 -6.81 9.73
N GLN A 2 20.80 -7.05 11.05
CA GLN A 2 19.59 -7.32 11.83
C GLN A 2 18.54 -6.19 11.79
N ASN A 3 18.97 -4.92 11.86
CA ASN A 3 18.06 -3.77 11.74
C ASN A 3 17.37 -3.68 10.36
N ILE A 4 18.06 -4.06 9.28
CA ILE A 4 17.51 -4.05 7.92
C ILE A 4 16.40 -5.10 7.80
N LEU A 5 16.62 -6.29 8.36
CA LEU A 5 15.61 -7.35 8.38
C LEU A 5 14.33 -6.92 9.13
N ILE A 6 14.48 -6.22 10.26
CA ILE A 6 13.35 -5.68 11.02
C ILE A 6 12.57 -4.64 10.19
N LEU A 7 13.27 -3.71 9.53
CA LEU A 7 12.62 -2.71 8.67
C LEU A 7 11.85 -3.35 7.51
N LEU A 8 12.44 -4.36 6.85
CA LEU A 8 11.77 -5.12 5.79
C LEU A 8 10.53 -5.84 6.30
N ALA A 9 10.60 -6.47 7.47
CA ALA A 9 9.47 -7.15 8.09
C ALA A 9 8.31 -6.17 8.40
N ILE A 10 8.63 -5.00 8.95
CA ILE A 10 7.64 -3.93 9.18
C ILE A 10 7.02 -3.47 7.86
N TYR A 11 7.83 -3.28 6.81
CA TYR A 11 7.33 -2.86 5.50
C TYR A 11 6.39 -3.89 4.86
N ILE A 12 6.73 -5.17 4.95
CA ILE A 12 5.86 -6.26 4.49
C ILE A 12 4.56 -6.26 5.29
N LEU A 13 4.63 -6.12 6.61
CA LEU A 13 3.45 -6.08 7.47
C LEU A 13 2.53 -4.91 7.11
N LEU A 14 3.07 -3.72 6.85
CA LEU A 14 2.28 -2.55 6.42
C LEU A 14 1.53 -2.82 5.11
N ASN A 15 2.17 -3.49 4.15
CA ASN A 15 1.51 -3.88 2.90
C ASN A 15 0.40 -4.91 3.14
N ILE A 16 0.62 -5.90 4.00
CA ILE A 16 -0.41 -6.88 4.38
C ILE A 16 -1.61 -6.18 5.04
N VAL A 17 -1.36 -5.30 6.02
CA VAL A 17 -2.40 -4.52 6.70
C VAL A 17 -3.19 -3.66 5.71
N SER A 18 -2.49 -3.01 4.78
CA SER A 18 -3.11 -2.19 3.73
C SER A 18 -4.03 -3.03 2.83
N LEU A 19 -3.57 -4.20 2.37
CA LEU A 19 -4.38 -5.14 1.59
C LEU A 19 -5.67 -5.56 2.33
N PHE A 20 -5.54 -5.94 3.60
CA PHE A 20 -6.69 -6.33 4.42
C PHE A 20 -7.64 -5.16 4.66
N ALA A 21 -7.15 -3.93 4.82
CA ALA A 21 -7.99 -2.75 4.97
C ALA A 21 -8.90 -2.54 3.74
N PHE A 22 -8.38 -2.73 2.52
CA PHE A 22 -9.19 -2.69 1.30
C PHE A 22 -10.18 -3.85 1.20
N ALA A 23 -9.78 -5.07 1.59
CA ALA A 23 -10.66 -6.23 1.64
C ALA A 23 -11.84 -6.01 2.61
N LEU A 24 -11.55 -5.50 3.80
CA LEU A 24 -12.54 -5.20 4.84
C LEU A 24 -13.47 -4.08 4.40
N ASP A 25 -12.96 -3.04 3.75
CA ASP A 25 -13.81 -1.95 3.23
C ASP A 25 -14.79 -2.45 2.16
N LYS A 26 -14.34 -3.33 1.27
CA LYS A 26 -15.22 -3.99 0.29
C LYS A 26 -16.29 -4.85 0.98
N ARG A 27 -15.92 -5.64 1.99
CA ARG A 27 -16.86 -6.46 2.77
C ARG A 27 -17.89 -5.60 3.51
N LYS A 28 -17.48 -4.48 4.11
CA LYS A 28 -18.39 -3.52 4.76
C LYS A 28 -19.36 -2.92 3.75
N ALA A 29 -18.87 -2.53 2.57
CA ALA A 29 -19.68 -2.01 1.48
C ALA A 29 -20.74 -3.01 1.00
N ALA A 30 -20.39 -4.30 0.91
CA ALA A 30 -21.32 -5.35 0.51
C ALA A 30 -22.39 -5.65 1.58
N LYS A 31 -22.04 -5.52 2.88
CA LYS A 31 -22.95 -5.77 4.01
C LYS A 31 -23.74 -4.53 4.45
N GLY A 32 -23.70 -3.43 3.70
CA GLY A 32 -24.36 -2.17 4.06
C GLY A 32 -23.85 -1.53 5.37
N LYS A 33 -22.67 -1.95 5.86
CA LYS A 33 -22.09 -1.44 7.11
C LYS A 33 -21.36 -0.12 6.87
N TRP A 34 -21.14 0.63 7.95
CA TRP A 34 -20.37 1.88 7.92
C TRP A 34 -19.01 1.68 7.24
N ARG A 35 -18.74 2.49 6.20
CA ARG A 35 -17.53 2.40 5.39
C ARG A 35 -16.33 3.01 6.12
N THR A 36 -15.13 2.53 5.79
CA THR A 36 -13.90 3.07 6.37
C THR A 36 -13.67 4.47 5.81
N PRO A 37 -13.32 5.47 6.65
CA PRO A 37 -13.04 6.83 6.15
C PRO A 37 -11.95 6.81 5.08
N GLU A 38 -12.18 7.48 3.96
CA GLU A 38 -11.25 7.46 2.82
C GLU A 38 -9.85 7.99 3.20
N LYS A 39 -9.79 8.96 4.12
CA LYS A 39 -8.51 9.48 4.65
C LYS A 39 -7.65 8.38 5.29
N LYS A 40 -8.27 7.46 6.06
CA LYS A 40 -7.55 6.34 6.69
C LYS A 40 -7.05 5.34 5.66
N LEU A 41 -7.86 5.04 4.64
CA LEU A 41 -7.44 4.16 3.55
C LEU A 41 -6.29 4.77 2.73
N LEU A 42 -6.34 6.08 2.46
CA LEU A 42 -5.26 6.77 1.75
C LEU A 42 -3.97 6.81 2.58
N LEU A 43 -4.06 7.05 3.89
CA LEU A 43 -2.89 6.99 4.78
C LEU A 43 -2.27 5.59 4.81
N LEU A 44 -3.08 4.54 4.93
CA LEU A 44 -2.59 3.16 4.85
C LEU A 44 -1.98 2.84 3.48
N SER A 45 -2.58 3.37 2.41
CA SER A 45 -2.04 3.23 1.05
C SER A 45 -0.70 3.94 0.86
N PHE A 46 -0.47 5.04 1.60
CA PHE A 46 0.82 5.73 1.57
C PHE A 46 1.91 4.89 2.23
N LEU A 47 1.61 4.25 3.37
CA LEU A 47 2.57 3.43 4.13
C LEU A 47 2.77 2.03 3.52
N GLY A 48 1.73 1.46 2.91
CA GLY A 48 1.73 0.13 2.28
C GLY A 48 1.12 0.17 0.88
N PRO A 49 1.80 0.78 -0.11
CA PRO A 49 1.23 1.04 -1.42
C PRO A 49 1.10 -0.20 -2.30
N PHE A 50 1.98 -1.19 -2.17
CA PHE A 50 1.88 -2.45 -2.93
C PHE A 50 0.62 -3.22 -2.50
N GLY A 51 0.41 -3.33 -1.18
CA GLY A 51 -0.78 -3.95 -0.62
C GLY A 51 -2.08 -3.22 -0.96
N ALA A 52 -2.07 -1.89 -0.89
CA ALA A 52 -3.21 -1.07 -1.30
C ALA A 52 -3.54 -1.23 -2.79
N ALA A 53 -2.55 -1.09 -3.67
CA ALA A 53 -2.76 -1.20 -5.11
C ALA A 53 -3.25 -2.59 -5.51
N PHE A 54 -2.68 -3.63 -4.89
CA PHE A 54 -3.14 -5.00 -5.09
C PHE A 54 -4.57 -5.20 -4.59
N GLY A 55 -4.90 -4.72 -3.38
CA GLY A 55 -6.25 -4.78 -2.83
C GLY A 55 -7.28 -4.03 -3.69
N MET A 56 -6.95 -2.82 -4.14
CA MET A 56 -7.80 -2.05 -5.06
C MET A 56 -8.11 -2.81 -6.34
N LYS A 57 -7.09 -3.40 -6.97
CA LYS A 57 -7.23 -4.14 -8.24
C LYS A 57 -7.98 -5.45 -8.03
N MET A 58 -7.64 -6.22 -7.00
CA MET A 58 -8.24 -7.51 -6.68
C MET A 58 -9.74 -7.38 -6.38
N PHE A 59 -10.14 -6.39 -5.57
CA PHE A 59 -11.54 -6.19 -5.18
C PHE A 59 -12.32 -5.27 -6.12
N ARG A 60 -11.66 -4.76 -7.19
CA ARG A 60 -12.17 -3.72 -8.11
C ARG A 60 -12.86 -2.59 -7.34
N HIS A 61 -12.22 -2.16 -6.25
CA HIS A 61 -12.83 -1.27 -5.26
C HIS A 61 -12.16 0.08 -5.30
N LYS A 62 -12.96 1.14 -5.50
CA LYS A 62 -12.50 2.54 -5.57
C LYS A 62 -11.45 2.83 -6.65
N THR A 63 -11.33 2.00 -7.70
CA THR A 63 -10.41 2.21 -8.83
C THR A 63 -10.75 3.43 -9.69
N MET A 64 -12.02 3.81 -9.77
CA MET A 64 -12.48 4.98 -10.55
C MET A 64 -12.44 6.30 -9.76
N LYS A 65 -12.15 6.27 -8.45
CA LYS A 65 -12.14 7.48 -7.62
C LYS A 65 -10.83 8.23 -7.83
N LEU A 66 -10.88 9.49 -8.24
CA LEU A 66 -9.69 10.32 -8.48
C LEU A 66 -8.72 10.33 -7.29
N LYS A 67 -9.26 10.45 -6.07
CA LYS A 67 -8.47 10.40 -4.83
C LYS A 67 -7.66 9.11 -4.67
N PHE A 68 -8.18 7.99 -5.15
CA PHE A 68 -7.51 6.69 -5.05
C PHE A 68 -6.51 6.45 -6.19
N LYS A 69 -6.46 7.30 -7.23
CA LYS A 69 -5.32 7.31 -8.15
C LYS A 69 -4.01 7.67 -7.46
N LEU A 70 -4.06 8.40 -6.33
CA LEU A 70 -2.89 8.67 -5.49
C LEU A 70 -2.20 7.40 -5.00
N VAL A 71 -2.93 6.27 -4.87
CA VAL A 71 -2.33 4.99 -4.48
C VAL A 71 -1.29 4.51 -5.51
N TYR A 72 -1.57 4.69 -6.81
CA TYR A 72 -0.61 4.36 -7.86
C TYR A 72 0.58 5.32 -7.88
N LEU A 73 0.36 6.60 -7.54
CA LEU A 73 1.46 7.55 -7.36
C LEU A 73 2.36 7.14 -6.19
N PHE A 74 1.78 6.79 -5.04
CA PHE A 74 2.54 6.30 -3.87
C PHE A 74 3.32 5.03 -4.20
N LEU A 75 2.72 4.11 -4.97
CA LEU A 75 3.39 2.91 -5.45
C LEU A 75 4.60 3.25 -6.33
N ALA A 76 4.42 4.13 -7.32
CA ALA A 76 5.51 4.55 -8.20
C ALA A 76 6.66 5.20 -7.39
N LEU A 77 6.34 6.07 -6.43
CA LEU A 77 7.33 6.69 -5.55
C LEU A 77 8.12 5.66 -4.75
N HIS A 78 7.47 4.63 -4.20
CA HIS A 78 8.16 3.58 -3.45
C HIS A 78 9.04 2.71 -4.36
N ILE A 79 8.58 2.39 -5.58
CA ILE A 79 9.39 1.65 -6.55
C ILE A 79 10.65 2.44 -6.89
N VAL A 80 10.53 3.73 -7.22
CA VAL A 80 11.67 4.59 -7.54
C VAL A 80 12.64 4.68 -6.36
N ALA A 81 12.13 4.87 -5.14
CA ALA A 81 12.97 4.91 -3.94
C ALA A 81 13.72 3.59 -3.71
N ILE A 82 13.04 2.45 -3.84
CA ILE A 82 13.67 1.13 -3.69
C ILE A 82 14.74 0.93 -4.76
N CYS A 83 14.45 1.25 -6.02
CA CYS A 83 15.43 1.15 -7.11
C CYS A 83 16.66 2.03 -6.86
N ALA A 84 16.46 3.28 -6.42
CA ALA A 84 17.56 4.19 -6.11
C ALA A 84 18.44 3.67 -4.97
N ILE A 85 17.83 3.13 -3.91
CA ILE A 85 18.56 2.50 -2.79
C ILE A 85 19.36 1.29 -3.29
N VAL A 86 18.76 0.44 -4.10
CA VAL A 86 19.43 -0.76 -4.64
C VAL A 86 20.60 -0.38 -5.54
N MET A 87 20.45 0.61 -6.44
CA MET A 87 21.54 1.09 -7.29
C MET A 87 22.69 1.66 -6.46
N PHE A 88 22.39 2.53 -5.50
CA PHE A 88 23.39 3.11 -4.61
C PHE A 88 24.16 2.05 -3.80
N LEU A 89 23.46 1.01 -3.32
CA LEU A 89 24.11 -0.09 -2.61
C LEU A 89 24.95 -0.98 -3.55
N ALA A 90 24.53 -1.14 -4.81
CA ALA A 90 25.28 -1.91 -5.80
C ALA A 90 26.60 -1.22 -6.19
N ASP A 91 26.61 0.11 -6.28
CA ASP A 91 27.82 0.89 -6.56
C ASP A 91 28.83 0.90 -5.38
N LEU A 92 28.39 0.50 -4.18
CA LEU A 92 29.19 0.48 -2.96
C LEU A 92 29.89 -0.88 -2.70
N ILE A 93 29.49 -1.93 -3.41
CA ILE A 93 29.98 -3.31 -3.27
C ILE A 93 30.99 -3.60 -4.38
#